data_AF-A0A941IIB7-F1
#
_entry.id   AF-A0A941IIB7-F1
#
_cell.length_a   1.000
_cell.length_b   1.000
_cell.length_c   1.000
_cell.angle_alpha   90.00
_cell.angle_beta   90.00
_cell.angle_gamma   90.00
#
_symmetry.space_group_name_H-M   'P 1'
#
loop_
_entity.id
_entity.type
_entity.pdbx_description
1 polymer ?
#
loop_
_entity_poly.entity_id
_entity_poly.type
_entity_poly.pdbx_seq_one_letter_code
_entity_poly.pdbx_strand_id
1 'polypeptide(L)'
;MKLHLIDDLPLFGVCDDMAGMERSLRHRIDSLTRTAPAQVSYIDFAGFRSLWEATAHGACATALVVGTRPRILAARFAHASRDCAVIAVHPKRRHGTHGETAAVEVEEDLQVLPLAGGPLTVLDDIMFSGKTAVSVLSSLPPASWRGPVSVRTVLATREAINFVKTACPQAQVVSQIVADYAPVTEGTAIFLWDLLFGTLGGRPFLSRTDLLAPFFGDDLAGLLGIRDDVDATSGWRVL
;
A
#
# COMPACT_ATOMS: atom_id res chain seq x y z
N MET A 1 -2.70 -9.68 17.96
CA MET A 1 -2.82 -9.25 16.55
C MET A 1 -2.47 -7.77 16.45
N LYS A 2 -1.81 -7.31 15.37
CA LYS A 2 -1.47 -5.90 15.14
C LYS A 2 -2.08 -5.39 13.83
N LEU A 3 -2.61 -4.16 13.83
CA LEU A 3 -3.09 -3.49 12.62
C LEU A 3 -2.32 -2.18 12.43
N HIS A 4 -1.75 -1.98 11.25
CA HIS A 4 -1.36 -0.65 10.78
C HIS A 4 -2.50 -0.06 9.94
N LEU A 5 -3.25 0.88 10.51
CA LEU A 5 -4.29 1.59 9.77
C LEU A 5 -3.67 2.86 9.17
N ILE A 6 -3.66 2.97 7.84
CA ILE A 6 -2.95 4.03 7.12
C ILE A 6 -3.97 4.96 6.48
N ASP A 7 -3.88 6.25 6.79
CA ASP A 7 -4.75 7.26 6.20
C ASP A 7 -4.27 7.66 4.81
N ASP A 8 -5.04 7.28 3.80
CA ASP A 8 -4.85 7.64 2.40
C ASP A 8 -6.02 8.40 1.79
N LEU A 9 -7.05 8.74 2.59
CA LEU A 9 -8.20 9.52 2.13
C LEU A 9 -7.80 10.84 1.42
N PRO A 10 -6.75 11.57 1.86
CA PRO A 10 -6.38 12.82 1.21
C PRO A 10 -5.86 12.62 -0.23
N LEU A 11 -5.36 11.42 -0.56
CA LEU A 11 -4.97 11.08 -1.94
C LEU A 11 -6.14 11.12 -2.91
N PHE A 12 -7.35 10.91 -2.42
CA PHE A 12 -8.56 10.86 -3.24
C PHE A 12 -9.31 12.20 -3.24
N GLY A 13 -8.70 13.27 -2.70
CA GLY A 13 -9.26 14.62 -2.77
C GLY A 13 -10.50 14.81 -1.89
N VAL A 14 -10.51 14.16 -0.71
CA VAL A 14 -11.69 14.08 0.15
C VAL A 14 -12.04 15.41 0.85
N CYS A 15 -11.18 16.43 0.90
CA CYS A 15 -11.59 17.75 1.43
C CYS A 15 -10.58 18.88 1.16
N ASP A 16 -11.05 20.14 1.14
CA ASP A 16 -10.22 21.35 1.15
C ASP A 16 -9.64 21.67 2.56
N ASP A 17 -10.32 21.24 3.64
CA ASP A 17 -9.82 21.35 5.04
C ASP A 17 -9.28 20.01 5.54
N MET A 18 -8.10 19.65 5.06
CA MET A 18 -7.49 18.37 5.40
C MET A 18 -7.13 18.26 6.89
N ALA A 19 -6.71 19.35 7.52
CA ALA A 19 -6.21 19.33 8.91
C ALA A 19 -7.35 19.19 9.95
N GLY A 20 -8.54 19.70 9.65
CA GLY A 20 -9.74 19.48 10.47
C GLY A 20 -10.19 18.02 10.45
N MET A 21 -10.25 17.43 9.26
CA MET A 21 -10.71 16.06 9.05
C MET A 21 -9.74 15.04 9.67
N GLU A 22 -8.43 15.17 9.48
CA GLU A 22 -7.42 14.27 10.05
C GLU A 22 -7.50 14.20 11.58
N ARG A 23 -7.70 15.35 12.26
CA ARG A 23 -7.87 15.38 13.73
C ARG A 23 -9.14 14.66 14.18
N SER A 24 -10.24 14.86 13.48
CA SER A 24 -11.52 14.18 13.76
C SER A 24 -11.38 12.67 13.56
N LEU A 25 -10.78 12.24 12.44
CA LEU A 25 -10.52 10.83 12.12
C LEU A 25 -9.67 10.17 13.20
N ARG A 26 -8.54 10.79 13.57
CA ARG A 26 -7.65 10.29 14.63
C ARG A 26 -8.41 10.11 15.94
N HIS A 27 -9.18 11.11 16.37
CA HIS A 27 -9.94 11.03 17.61
C HIS A 27 -10.98 9.89 17.59
N ARG A 28 -11.66 9.69 16.47
CA ARG A 28 -12.64 8.61 16.29
C ARG A 28 -11.96 7.23 16.29
N ILE A 29 -10.83 7.09 15.60
CA ILE A 29 -10.02 5.85 15.58
C ILE A 29 -9.50 5.54 16.99
N ASP A 30 -8.94 6.52 17.69
CA ASP A 30 -8.49 6.35 19.08
C ASP A 30 -9.66 5.93 19.98
N SER A 31 -10.85 6.50 19.76
CA SER A 31 -12.04 6.13 20.52
C SER A 31 -12.47 4.69 20.28
N LEU A 32 -12.47 4.23 19.02
CA LEU A 32 -12.87 2.89 18.60
C LEU A 32 -11.92 1.79 19.13
N THR A 33 -10.65 2.12 19.32
CA THR A 33 -9.62 1.13 19.67
C THR A 33 -9.43 0.96 21.18
N ARG A 34 -10.01 1.85 22.01
CA ARG A 34 -9.88 1.83 23.48
C ARG A 34 -10.30 0.53 24.15
N THR A 35 -11.23 -0.21 23.54
CA THR A 35 -11.79 -1.45 24.08
C THR A 35 -11.27 -2.70 23.37
N ALA A 36 -10.39 -2.57 22.37
CA ALA A 36 -9.91 -3.68 21.58
C ALA A 36 -8.67 -4.35 22.21
N PRO A 37 -8.61 -5.69 22.26
CA PRO A 37 -7.43 -6.40 22.76
C PRO A 37 -6.26 -6.40 21.76
N ALA A 38 -6.51 -6.13 20.47
CA ALA A 38 -5.46 -6.01 19.45
C ALA A 38 -4.91 -4.58 19.37
N GLN A 39 -3.65 -4.46 18.95
CA GLN A 39 -2.97 -3.17 18.86
C GLN A 39 -3.20 -2.52 17.49
N VAL A 40 -3.80 -1.33 17.46
CA VAL A 40 -3.94 -0.52 16.25
C VAL A 40 -2.90 0.60 16.27
N SER A 41 -2.08 0.65 15.23
CA SER A 41 -1.13 1.72 14.94
C SER A 41 -1.70 2.55 13.80
N TYR A 42 -2.13 3.77 14.11
CA TYR A 42 -2.63 4.70 13.10
C TYR A 42 -1.50 5.56 12.54
N ILE A 43 -1.31 5.51 11.22
CA ILE A 43 -0.37 6.35 10.46
C ILE A 43 -1.23 7.39 9.74
N ASP A 44 -1.14 8.64 10.18
CA ASP A 44 -1.84 9.74 9.51
C ASP A 44 -1.24 10.02 8.13
N PHE A 45 -1.95 10.81 7.33
CA PHE A 45 -1.55 11.07 5.97
C PHE A 45 -0.21 11.81 5.87
N ALA A 46 0.07 12.77 6.75
CA ALA A 46 1.35 13.46 6.79
C ALA A 46 2.52 12.50 7.05
N GLY A 47 2.34 11.56 7.99
CA GLY A 47 3.29 10.49 8.27
C GLY A 47 3.44 9.54 7.09
N PHE A 48 2.32 9.10 6.49
CA PHE A 48 2.34 8.23 5.32
C PHE A 48 3.06 8.87 4.12
N ARG A 49 2.74 10.15 3.82
CA ARG A 49 3.42 10.92 2.77
C ARG A 49 4.91 11.01 3.03
N SER A 50 5.32 11.37 4.25
CA SER A 50 6.74 11.51 4.60
C SER A 50 7.50 10.19 4.46
N LEU A 51 6.90 9.08 4.90
CA LEU A 51 7.48 7.74 4.72
C LEU A 51 7.58 7.39 3.23
N TRP A 52 6.52 7.66 2.46
CA TRP A 52 6.50 7.38 1.03
C TRP A 52 7.55 8.21 0.27
N GLU A 53 7.67 9.50 0.56
CA GLU A 53 8.69 10.36 -0.05
C GLU A 53 10.10 9.85 0.25
N ALA A 54 10.37 9.44 1.49
CA ALA A 54 11.63 8.81 1.87
C ALA A 54 11.87 7.48 1.13
N THR A 55 10.83 6.67 0.91
CA THR A 55 10.90 5.45 0.09
C THR A 55 11.25 5.76 -1.36
N ALA A 56 10.57 6.74 -1.96
CA ALA A 56 10.78 7.11 -3.34
C ALA A 56 12.09 7.88 -3.58
N HIS A 57 12.68 8.47 -2.54
CA HIS A 57 13.91 9.24 -2.64
C HIS A 57 15.12 8.35 -2.94
N GLY A 58 15.52 8.29 -4.21
CA GLY A 58 16.72 7.60 -4.66
C GLY A 58 16.86 7.69 -6.17
N ALA A 59 18.04 8.11 -6.63
CA ALA A 59 18.33 8.25 -8.05
C ALA A 59 18.07 6.92 -8.79
N CYS A 60 17.05 6.90 -9.64
CA CYS A 60 16.79 5.80 -10.56
C CYS A 60 16.53 6.35 -11.95
N ALA A 61 16.99 5.61 -12.96
CA ALA A 61 16.69 5.95 -14.34
C ALA A 61 15.26 5.53 -14.70
N THR A 62 14.76 4.45 -14.09
CA THR A 62 13.39 3.97 -14.28
C THR A 62 12.77 3.57 -12.93
N ALA A 63 11.53 3.99 -12.70
CA ALA A 63 10.70 3.58 -11.58
C ALA A 63 9.43 2.86 -12.08
N LEU A 64 9.25 1.61 -11.66
CA LEU A 64 8.02 0.84 -11.85
C LEU A 64 7.13 1.07 -10.63
N VAL A 65 6.04 1.84 -10.78
CA VAL A 65 5.09 2.11 -9.69
C VAL A 65 3.96 1.09 -9.72
N VAL A 66 3.86 0.29 -8.67
CA VAL A 66 2.94 -0.84 -8.59
C VAL A 66 1.63 -0.39 -7.93
N GLY A 67 0.53 -0.45 -8.68
CA GLY A 67 -0.80 -0.12 -8.16
C GLY A 67 -1.15 1.37 -8.13
N THR A 68 -2.41 1.65 -7.77
CA THR A 68 -3.04 2.97 -7.95
C THR A 68 -2.50 4.03 -6.98
N ARG A 69 -2.31 3.70 -5.70
CA ARG A 69 -1.82 4.66 -4.69
C ARG A 69 -0.39 5.13 -4.99
N PRO A 70 0.60 4.24 -5.19
CA PRO A 70 1.94 4.65 -5.61
C PRO A 70 1.94 5.51 -6.87
N ARG A 71 1.05 5.24 -7.84
CA ARG A 71 0.90 6.10 -9.02
C ARG A 71 0.41 7.51 -8.69
N ILE A 72 -0.61 7.64 -7.83
CA ILE A 72 -1.12 8.96 -7.40
C ILE A 72 -0.03 9.72 -6.63
N LEU A 73 0.65 9.04 -5.70
CA LEU A 73 1.76 9.61 -4.93
C LEU A 73 2.91 10.04 -5.83
N ALA A 74 3.27 9.22 -6.82
CA ALA A 74 4.27 9.53 -7.83
C ALA A 74 3.91 10.78 -8.66
N ALA A 75 2.63 10.94 -9.02
CA ALA A 75 2.17 12.10 -9.77
C ALA A 75 2.08 13.39 -8.93
N ARG A 76 1.80 13.26 -7.62
CA ARG A 76 1.48 14.41 -6.74
C ARG A 76 2.65 14.90 -5.89
N PHE A 77 3.50 14.00 -5.39
CA PHE A 77 4.44 14.30 -4.30
C PHE A 77 5.86 13.77 -4.56
N ALA A 78 5.99 12.68 -5.30
CA ALA A 78 7.30 12.25 -5.76
C ALA A 78 7.77 13.20 -6.83
N HIS A 79 8.78 14.01 -6.52
CA HIS A 79 9.58 14.59 -7.56
C HIS A 79 10.08 13.45 -8.47
N ALA A 80 9.50 13.33 -9.65
CA ALA A 80 10.20 12.78 -10.80
C ALA A 80 11.51 13.56 -10.85
N SER A 81 12.61 12.93 -10.45
CA SER A 81 13.92 13.33 -10.93
C SER A 81 13.71 13.59 -12.42
N ARG A 82 14.04 14.79 -12.92
CA ARG A 82 13.58 15.25 -14.25
C ARG A 82 13.93 14.29 -15.40
N ASP A 83 14.81 13.32 -15.12
CA ASP A 83 15.32 12.28 -16.02
C ASP A 83 14.89 10.84 -15.64
N CYS A 84 13.96 10.64 -14.69
CA CYS A 84 13.47 9.33 -14.28
C CYS A 84 12.20 8.96 -15.07
N ALA A 85 12.24 7.84 -15.79
CA ALA A 85 11.06 7.27 -16.44
C ALA A 85 10.16 6.57 -15.40
N VAL A 86 8.93 7.06 -15.22
CA VAL A 86 7.93 6.43 -14.35
C VAL A 86 6.98 5.59 -15.20
N ILE A 87 6.86 4.31 -14.85
CA ILE A 87 6.00 3.36 -15.55
C ILE A 87 5.04 2.76 -14.53
N ALA A 88 3.74 2.92 -14.77
CA ALA A 88 2.73 2.27 -13.94
C ALA A 88 2.64 0.79 -14.30
N VAL A 89 2.57 -0.05 -13.27
CA VAL A 89 2.39 -1.50 -13.41
C VAL A 89 1.14 -1.92 -12.64
N HIS A 90 0.25 -2.65 -13.31
CA HIS A 90 -1.05 -3.06 -12.78
C HIS A 90 -1.17 -4.59 -12.66
N PRO A 91 -0.52 -5.21 -11.66
CA PRO A 91 -0.59 -6.65 -11.47
C PRO A 91 -1.97 -7.08 -10.98
N LYS A 92 -2.51 -8.15 -11.58
CA LYS A 92 -3.67 -8.87 -11.07
C LYS A 92 -3.25 -9.85 -9.99
N ARG A 93 -3.77 -9.65 -8.78
CA ARG A 93 -3.48 -10.50 -7.63
C ARG A 93 -4.63 -11.49 -7.43
N ARG A 94 -4.29 -12.77 -7.27
CA ARG A 94 -5.24 -13.80 -6.81
C ARG A 94 -5.01 -14.01 -5.32
N HIS A 95 -6.07 -13.88 -4.54
CA HIS A 95 -6.02 -14.04 -3.10
C HIS A 95 -6.33 -15.48 -2.69
N GLY A 96 -5.62 -15.98 -1.69
CA GLY A 96 -5.92 -17.26 -1.06
C GLY A 96 -7.07 -17.17 -0.06
N THR A 97 -7.35 -18.27 0.64
CA THR A 97 -8.49 -18.39 1.57
C THR A 97 -8.39 -17.45 2.76
N HIS A 98 -7.20 -16.99 3.10
CA HIS A 98 -6.95 -16.08 4.22
C HIS A 98 -6.69 -14.64 3.74
N GLY A 99 -6.93 -14.33 2.46
CA GLY A 99 -6.74 -12.99 1.90
C GLY A 99 -5.28 -12.66 1.53
N GLU A 100 -4.35 -13.57 1.79
CA GLU A 100 -2.96 -13.47 1.35
C GLU A 100 -2.86 -13.45 -0.17
N THR A 101 -1.84 -12.81 -0.72
CA THR A 101 -1.57 -12.91 -2.17
C THR A 101 -1.05 -14.32 -2.49
N ALA A 102 -1.85 -15.12 -3.17
CA ALA A 102 -1.51 -16.49 -3.56
C ALA A 102 -0.69 -16.50 -4.86
N ALA A 103 -1.16 -15.76 -5.88
CA ALA A 103 -0.52 -15.63 -7.18
C ALA A 103 -0.64 -14.20 -7.72
N VAL A 104 0.28 -13.83 -8.61
CA VAL A 104 0.31 -12.51 -9.26
C VAL A 104 0.53 -12.71 -10.75
N GLU A 105 -0.29 -12.05 -11.55
CA GLU A 105 -0.22 -12.00 -13.00
C GLU A 105 0.04 -10.55 -13.43
N VAL A 106 1.07 -10.35 -14.25
CA VAL A 106 1.40 -9.03 -14.81
C VAL A 106 0.97 -9.08 -16.26
N GLU A 107 -0.16 -8.43 -16.58
CA GLU A 107 -0.76 -8.48 -17.92
C GLU A 107 -0.07 -7.54 -18.91
N GLU A 108 0.61 -6.52 -18.41
CA GLU A 108 1.38 -5.61 -19.25
C GLU A 108 2.58 -6.35 -19.82
N ASP A 109 2.77 -6.25 -21.13
CA ASP A 109 4.00 -6.70 -21.78
C ASP A 109 5.13 -5.73 -21.37
N LEU A 110 5.70 -5.95 -20.20
CA LEU A 110 6.83 -5.17 -19.71
C LEU A 110 8.06 -5.30 -20.64
N GLN A 111 8.04 -6.20 -21.62
CA GLN A 111 9.12 -6.41 -22.58
C GLN A 111 9.25 -5.28 -23.61
N VAL A 112 8.18 -4.50 -23.85
CA VAL A 112 8.21 -3.35 -24.78
C VAL A 112 8.57 -2.03 -24.10
N LEU A 113 8.81 -2.03 -22.80
CA LEU A 113 9.09 -0.80 -22.06
C LEU A 113 10.49 -0.25 -22.41
N PRO A 114 10.62 1.06 -22.68
CA PRO A 114 11.92 1.69 -22.87
C PRO A 114 12.61 1.83 -21.51
N LEU A 115 13.23 0.75 -21.03
CA LEU A 115 14.04 0.80 -19.82
C LEU A 115 15.32 1.59 -20.15
N ALA A 116 15.45 2.77 -19.55
CA ALA A 116 16.73 3.47 -19.56
C ALA A 116 17.73 2.55 -18.85
N GLY A 117 18.83 2.16 -19.52
CA GLY A 117 19.79 1.15 -19.06
C GLY A 117 20.54 1.43 -17.73
N GLY A 118 20.04 2.34 -16.90
CA GLY A 118 20.51 2.67 -15.56
C GLY A 118 19.75 1.95 -14.43
N PRO A 119 19.78 2.48 -13.19
CA PRO A 119 19.16 1.83 -12.04
C PRO A 119 17.63 1.74 -12.18
N LEU A 120 17.09 0.57 -11.83
CA LEU A 120 15.67 0.25 -11.83
C LEU A 120 15.14 0.19 -10.39
N THR A 121 14.01 0.83 -10.14
CA THR A 121 13.33 0.78 -8.85
C THR A 121 11.91 0.28 -9.01
N VAL A 122 11.51 -0.74 -8.25
CA VAL A 122 10.10 -1.11 -8.06
C VAL A 122 9.59 -0.41 -6.81
N LEU A 123 8.53 0.40 -6.94
CA LEU A 123 7.88 1.11 -5.85
C LEU A 123 6.51 0.49 -5.58
N ASP A 124 6.30 0.01 -4.35
CA ASP A 124 5.03 -0.52 -3.86
C ASP A 124 4.69 0.13 -2.51
N ASP A 125 3.41 0.23 -2.15
CA ASP A 125 3.02 0.85 -0.89
C ASP A 125 3.27 -0.09 0.30
N ILE A 126 2.86 -1.35 0.19
CA ILE A 126 2.98 -2.37 1.24
C ILE A 126 3.35 -3.72 0.64
N MET A 127 4.30 -4.41 1.28
CA MET A 127 4.81 -5.69 0.83
C MET A 127 4.69 -6.79 1.92
N PHE A 128 3.63 -7.61 1.86
CA PHE A 128 3.38 -8.69 2.83
C PHE A 128 4.03 -10.03 2.49
N SER A 129 4.03 -10.42 1.21
CA SER A 129 4.61 -11.71 0.76
C SER A 129 5.78 -11.55 -0.20
N GLY A 130 6.01 -10.35 -0.74
CA GLY A 130 7.02 -10.11 -1.77
C GLY A 130 6.68 -10.65 -3.16
N LYS A 131 5.61 -11.44 -3.31
CA LYS A 131 5.22 -12.06 -4.60
C LYS A 131 4.96 -11.04 -5.70
N THR A 132 4.31 -9.91 -5.39
CA THR A 132 4.08 -8.85 -6.38
C THR A 132 5.39 -8.32 -6.94
N ALA A 133 6.33 -7.95 -6.08
CA ALA A 133 7.62 -7.42 -6.50
C ALA A 133 8.41 -8.45 -7.32
N VAL A 134 8.46 -9.71 -6.88
CA VAL A 134 9.12 -10.80 -7.60
C VAL A 134 8.48 -11.02 -8.97
N SER A 135 7.14 -11.07 -9.05
CA SER A 135 6.43 -11.24 -10.33
C SER A 135 6.72 -10.10 -11.29
N VAL A 136 6.67 -8.84 -10.83
CA VAL A 136 7.01 -7.67 -11.64
C VAL A 136 8.45 -7.75 -12.16
N LEU A 137 9.42 -8.08 -11.31
CA LEU A 137 10.81 -8.23 -11.73
C LEU A 137 11.01 -9.41 -12.69
N SER A 138 10.33 -10.54 -12.47
CA SER A 138 10.43 -11.73 -13.33
C SER A 138 9.81 -11.55 -14.72
N SER A 139 8.86 -10.63 -14.85
CA SER A 139 8.23 -10.29 -16.13
C SER A 139 9.09 -9.37 -16.99
N LEU A 140 10.21 -8.84 -16.47
CA LEU A 140 11.15 -8.04 -17.25
C LEU A 140 12.07 -8.95 -18.08
N PRO A 141 12.35 -8.60 -19.35
CA PRO A 141 13.32 -9.35 -20.15
C PRO A 141 14.70 -9.41 -19.48
N PRO A 142 15.40 -10.55 -19.48
CA PRO A 142 16.75 -10.64 -18.91
C PRO A 142 17.77 -9.68 -19.54
N ALA A 143 17.52 -9.22 -20.77
CA ALA A 143 18.40 -8.31 -21.51
C ALA A 143 18.02 -6.83 -21.37
N SER A 144 16.86 -6.50 -20.79
CA SER A 144 16.32 -5.14 -20.82
C SER A 144 16.89 -4.22 -19.75
N TRP A 145 17.53 -4.75 -18.69
CA TRP A 145 18.17 -3.92 -17.68
C TRP A 145 19.57 -4.45 -17.33
N ARG A 146 20.50 -3.54 -17.06
CA ARG A 146 21.89 -3.85 -16.64
C ARG A 146 22.33 -3.11 -15.38
N GLY A 147 21.52 -2.16 -14.91
CA GLY A 147 21.79 -1.38 -13.71
C GLY A 147 21.39 -2.09 -12.42
N PRO A 148 21.71 -1.48 -11.26
CA PRO A 148 21.22 -1.94 -9.96
C PRO A 148 19.69 -1.99 -9.91
N VAL A 149 19.16 -3.00 -9.22
CA VAL A 149 17.73 -3.14 -8.97
C VAL A 149 17.45 -2.84 -7.51
N SER A 150 16.44 -2.03 -7.24
CA SER A 150 15.90 -1.90 -5.89
C SER A 150 14.39 -2.12 -5.85
N VAL A 151 13.93 -2.77 -4.78
CA VAL A 151 12.51 -2.84 -4.40
C VAL A 151 12.36 -1.96 -3.18
N ARG A 152 11.53 -0.92 -3.29
CA ARG A 152 11.34 0.03 -2.20
C ARG A 152 9.87 0.14 -1.83
N THR A 153 9.59 0.12 -0.54
CA THR A 153 8.23 0.17 -0.02
C THR A 153 8.13 0.96 1.28
N VAL A 154 6.93 1.36 1.68
CA VAL A 154 6.72 2.03 2.97
C VAL A 154 6.78 1.01 4.10
N LEU A 155 6.06 -0.10 3.94
CA LEU A 155 5.99 -1.17 4.94
C LEU A 155 6.23 -2.53 4.29
N ALA A 156 7.11 -3.33 4.88
CA ALA A 156 7.33 -4.71 4.47
C ALA A 156 7.45 -5.63 5.68
N THR A 157 6.97 -6.87 5.54
CA THR A 157 7.30 -7.90 6.51
C THR A 157 8.71 -8.44 6.28
N ARG A 158 9.34 -8.95 7.33
CA ARG A 158 10.65 -9.61 7.22
C ARG A 158 10.59 -10.82 6.28
N GLU A 159 9.49 -11.56 6.29
CA GLU A 159 9.24 -12.68 5.38
C GLU A 159 9.27 -12.23 3.91
N ALA A 160 8.55 -11.17 3.57
CA ALA A 160 8.54 -10.62 2.22
C ALA A 160 9.93 -10.15 1.77
N ILE A 161 10.65 -9.45 2.64
CA ILE A 161 12.02 -8.99 2.37
C ILE A 161 12.93 -10.19 2.05
N ASN A 162 12.87 -11.24 2.88
CA ASN A 162 13.68 -12.45 2.68
C ASN A 162 13.29 -13.19 1.40
N PHE A 163 11.99 -13.27 1.10
CA PHE A 163 11.50 -13.88 -0.13
C PHE A 163 12.03 -13.16 -1.37
N VAL A 164 11.94 -11.83 -1.43
CA VAL A 164 12.49 -11.04 -2.56
C VAL A 164 14.00 -11.21 -2.67
N LYS A 165 14.75 -11.15 -1.55
CA LYS A 165 16.21 -11.34 -1.56
C LYS A 165 16.63 -12.74 -2.04
N THR A 166 15.81 -13.75 -1.78
CA THR A 166 16.07 -15.12 -2.22
C THR A 166 15.75 -15.30 -3.70
N ALA A 167 14.60 -14.79 -4.15
CA ALA A 167 14.12 -14.93 -5.53
C ALA A 167 14.83 -13.98 -6.51
N CYS A 168 15.31 -12.83 -6.04
CA CYS A 168 16.01 -11.81 -6.82
C CYS A 168 17.26 -11.33 -6.05
N PRO A 169 18.33 -12.15 -5.96
CA PRO A 169 19.52 -11.83 -5.14
C PRO A 169 20.22 -10.51 -5.51
N GLN A 170 20.06 -10.06 -6.75
CA GLN A 170 20.59 -8.79 -7.26
C GLN A 170 19.79 -7.55 -6.80
N ALA A 171 18.60 -7.74 -6.22
CA ALA A 171 17.72 -6.65 -5.82
C ALA A 171 18.01 -6.19 -4.38
N GLN A 172 18.26 -4.90 -4.21
CA GLN A 172 18.29 -4.27 -2.89
C GLN A 172 16.85 -4.02 -2.41
N VAL A 173 16.50 -4.51 -1.23
CA VAL A 173 15.18 -4.23 -0.63
C VAL A 173 15.30 -3.13 0.42
N VAL A 174 14.52 -2.06 0.27
CA VAL A 174 14.45 -0.92 1.20
C VAL A 174 13.02 -0.74 1.69
N SER A 175 12.83 -0.67 3.00
CA SER A 175 11.53 -0.38 3.60
C SER A 175 11.70 0.60 4.76
N GLN A 176 10.79 1.55 4.92
CA GLN A 176 10.82 2.49 6.06
C GLN A 176 10.35 1.81 7.35
N ILE A 177 9.37 0.92 7.23
CA ILE A 177 8.85 0.11 8.32
C ILE A 177 9.13 -1.35 8.00
N VAL A 178 9.81 -2.04 8.91
CA VAL A 178 9.96 -3.50 8.87
C VAL A 178 9.06 -4.10 9.95
N ALA A 179 8.10 -4.89 9.50
CA ALA A 179 7.16 -5.61 10.36
C ALA A 179 7.67 -7.03 10.65
N ASP A 180 7.65 -7.39 11.94
CA ASP A 180 8.04 -8.70 12.45
C ASP A 180 6.83 -9.54 12.87
N TYR A 181 5.74 -9.47 12.09
CA TYR A 181 4.55 -10.30 12.28
C TYR A 181 4.22 -11.09 11.01
N ALA A 182 3.66 -12.29 11.18
CA ALA A 182 3.05 -13.05 10.11
C ALA A 182 1.79 -12.32 9.59
N PRO A 183 1.69 -12.05 8.27
CA PRO A 183 0.51 -11.41 7.69
C PRO A 183 -0.76 -12.19 8.00
N VAL A 184 -1.87 -11.48 8.19
CA VAL A 184 -3.23 -12.00 8.45
C VAL A 184 -3.39 -12.67 9.82
N THR A 185 -2.46 -13.51 10.26
CA THR A 185 -2.56 -14.27 11.51
C THR A 185 -2.07 -13.48 12.72
N GLU A 186 -0.96 -12.76 12.60
CA GLU A 186 -0.36 -12.00 13.70
C GLU A 186 -0.50 -10.49 13.51
N GLY A 187 -0.57 -10.03 12.25
CA GLY A 187 -0.90 -8.65 11.96
C GLY A 187 -1.13 -8.34 10.49
N THR A 188 -1.54 -7.11 10.20
CA THR A 188 -1.78 -6.62 8.85
C THR A 188 -1.67 -5.10 8.80
N ALA A 189 -1.83 -4.54 7.61
CA ALA A 189 -1.95 -3.13 7.34
C ALA A 189 -3.08 -2.92 6.34
N ILE A 190 -3.91 -1.90 6.59
CA ILE A 190 -5.09 -1.60 5.80
C ILE A 190 -5.09 -0.09 5.54
N PHE A 191 -5.33 0.29 4.30
CA PHE A 191 -5.57 1.67 3.94
C PHE A 191 -7.00 2.07 4.30
N LEU A 192 -7.18 3.28 4.84
CA LEU A 192 -8.46 3.75 5.33
C LEU A 192 -9.50 3.81 4.21
N TRP A 193 -9.11 4.23 2.99
CA TRP A 193 -9.99 4.17 1.82
C TRP A 193 -10.50 2.75 1.56
N ASP A 194 -9.63 1.75 1.57
CA ASP A 194 -10.01 0.34 1.34
C ASP A 194 -10.90 -0.19 2.46
N LEU A 195 -10.63 0.21 3.71
CA LEU A 195 -11.46 -0.18 4.85
C LEU A 195 -12.90 0.33 4.70
N LEU A 196 -13.06 1.59 4.30
CA LEU A 196 -14.37 2.26 4.24
C LEU A 196 -15.16 1.91 2.96
N PHE A 197 -14.48 1.84 1.82
CA PHE A 197 -15.10 1.76 0.49
C PHE A 197 -14.71 0.50 -0.29
N GLY A 198 -13.65 -0.18 0.12
CA GLY A 198 -13.15 -1.36 -0.56
C GLY A 198 -13.98 -2.62 -0.29
N THR A 199 -13.63 -3.68 -1.02
CA THR A 199 -14.21 -5.01 -0.83
C THR A 199 -13.12 -6.05 -0.59
N LEU A 200 -13.45 -7.08 0.19
CA LEU A 200 -12.63 -8.27 0.40
C LEU A 200 -13.47 -9.50 0.07
N GLY A 201 -13.09 -10.23 -0.99
CA GLY A 201 -13.85 -11.38 -1.48
C GLY A 201 -15.24 -11.00 -2.00
N GLY A 202 -15.37 -9.81 -2.63
CA GLY A 202 -16.63 -9.32 -3.19
C GLY A 202 -17.63 -8.76 -2.17
N ARG A 203 -17.28 -8.70 -0.88
CA ARG A 203 -18.09 -8.08 0.17
C ARG A 203 -17.41 -6.82 0.69
N PRO A 204 -18.16 -5.76 1.05
CA PRO A 204 -17.58 -4.56 1.66
C PRO A 204 -16.75 -4.89 2.91
N PHE A 205 -15.59 -4.25 3.08
CA PHE A 205 -14.74 -4.47 4.25
C PHE A 205 -15.49 -4.23 5.57
N LEU A 206 -16.27 -3.15 5.67
CA LEU A 206 -17.06 -2.83 6.86
C LEU A 206 -18.15 -3.87 7.22
N SER A 207 -18.52 -4.75 6.29
CA SER A 207 -19.44 -5.86 6.58
C SER A 207 -18.75 -7.10 7.17
N ARG A 208 -17.42 -7.11 7.23
CA ARG A 208 -16.59 -8.22 7.75
C ARG A 208 -16.31 -8.04 9.23
N THR A 209 -17.37 -8.00 10.05
CA THR A 209 -17.25 -7.86 11.51
C THR A 209 -16.38 -8.96 12.10
N ASP A 210 -16.42 -10.18 11.53
CA ASP A 210 -15.55 -11.30 11.87
C ASP A 210 -14.05 -10.94 11.81
N LEU A 211 -13.65 -10.14 10.83
CA LEU A 211 -12.25 -9.74 10.62
C LEU A 211 -11.88 -8.47 11.39
N LEU A 212 -12.83 -7.57 11.59
CA LEU A 212 -12.60 -6.24 12.17
C LEU A 212 -12.76 -6.23 13.71
N ALA A 213 -13.57 -7.11 14.27
CA ALA A 213 -13.84 -7.19 15.70
C ALA A 213 -12.59 -7.31 16.58
N PRO A 214 -11.53 -8.06 16.19
CA PRO A 214 -10.29 -8.09 16.96
C PRO A 214 -9.65 -6.70 17.18
N PHE A 215 -9.84 -5.77 16.24
CA PHE A 215 -9.20 -4.45 16.22
C PHE A 215 -10.09 -3.30 16.67
N PHE A 216 -11.40 -3.41 16.44
CA PHE A 216 -12.37 -2.32 16.66
C PHE A 216 -13.54 -2.74 17.56
N GLY A 217 -13.58 -3.99 18.03
CA GLY A 217 -14.73 -4.55 18.74
C GLY A 217 -15.92 -4.87 17.83
N ASP A 218 -17.01 -5.32 18.43
CA ASP A 218 -18.21 -5.74 17.67
C ASP A 218 -19.04 -4.56 17.13
N ASP A 219 -18.85 -3.37 17.70
CA ASP A 219 -19.53 -2.14 17.28
C ASP A 219 -18.67 -1.35 16.28
N LEU A 220 -19.03 -1.45 15.01
CA LEU A 220 -18.38 -0.70 13.91
C LEU A 220 -19.09 0.62 13.59
N ALA A 221 -20.05 1.08 14.40
CA ALA A 221 -20.82 2.30 14.12
C ALA A 221 -19.91 3.54 13.96
N GLY A 222 -18.78 3.60 14.67
CA GLY A 222 -17.83 4.70 14.48
C GLY A 222 -17.11 4.67 13.12
N LEU A 223 -16.80 3.49 12.57
CA LEU A 223 -16.23 3.36 11.21
C LEU A 223 -17.28 3.69 10.14
N LEU A 224 -18.53 3.28 10.36
CA LEU A 224 -19.65 3.65 9.50
C LEU A 224 -19.89 5.16 9.51
N GLY A 225 -19.85 5.81 10.68
CA GLY A 225 -19.95 7.26 10.79
C GLY A 225 -18.79 7.99 10.09
N ILE A 226 -17.57 7.46 10.13
CA ILE A 226 -16.44 8.00 9.35
C ILE A 226 -16.74 7.90 7.84
N ARG A 227 -17.25 6.76 7.37
CA ARG A 227 -17.64 6.59 5.98
C ARG A 227 -18.71 7.60 5.56
N ASP A 228 -19.75 7.75 6.36
CA ASP A 228 -20.85 8.69 6.09
C ASP A 228 -20.35 10.14 6.03
N ASP A 229 -19.45 10.52 6.94
CA ASP A 229 -18.80 11.84 6.93
C ASP A 229 -18.02 12.07 5.62
N VAL A 230 -17.26 11.06 5.16
CA VAL A 230 -16.49 11.12 3.91
C VAL A 230 -17.42 11.18 2.69
N ASP A 231 -18.49 10.38 2.65
CA ASP A 231 -19.49 10.42 1.57
C ASP A 231 -20.16 11.81 1.50
N ALA A 232 -20.43 12.43 2.65
CA ALA A 232 -21.05 13.75 2.74
C ALA A 232 -20.14 14.90 2.28
N THR A 233 -18.84 14.84 2.58
CA THR A 233 -17.88 15.91 2.24
C THR A 233 -17.32 15.80 0.83
N SER A 234 -17.15 14.59 0.33
CA SER A 234 -16.43 14.36 -0.91
C SER A 234 -17.28 14.63 -2.16
N GLY A 235 -18.61 14.61 -2.05
CA GLY A 235 -19.51 14.76 -3.20
C GLY A 235 -19.42 13.60 -4.21
N TRP A 236 -18.79 12.48 -3.84
CA TRP A 236 -18.63 11.32 -4.71
C TRP A 236 -19.96 10.56 -4.79
N ARG A 237 -20.46 10.39 -6.01
CA ARG A 237 -21.26 9.21 -6.35
C ARG A 237 -20.24 8.12 -6.65
N VAL A 238 -20.16 7.12 -5.77
CA VAL A 238 -19.36 5.90 -5.98
C VAL A 238 -19.59 5.40 -7.41
N LEU A 239 -18.53 5.36 -8.23
CA LEU A 239 -18.54 4.82 -9.58
C LEU A 239 -18.68 3.29 -9.56
#